data_AF-A0A133VJ20-F1
#
_entry.id   AF-A0A133VJ20-F1
#
_cell.length_a   1.000
_cell.length_b   1.000
_cell.length_c   1.000
_cell.angle_alpha   90.00
_cell.angle_beta   90.00
_cell.angle_gamma   90.00
#
_symmetry.space_group_name_H-M   'P 1'
#
loop_
_entity.id
_entity.type
_entity.pdbx_description
1 polymer ?
#
loop_
_entity_poly.entity_id
_entity_poly.type
_entity_poly.pdbx_seq_one_letter_code
_entity_poly.pdbx_strand_id
1 'polypeptide(L)'
;MLTDVSVDSLYELTEKDAHKSLYLAVIIQALLDITKPEVEGEDNEIKIQRDQAHAWVFASVGVTCDDFETVCHYAGLEPQKVRSFACEVIVSGDVENVRRRFSSIIY
;
A
#
# COMPACT_ATOMS: atom_id res chain seq x y z
N MET A 1 22.76 3.76 12.57
CA MET A 1 22.54 2.29 12.56
C MET A 1 21.11 2.11 12.07
N LEU A 2 20.93 1.93 10.76
CA LEU A 2 19.61 1.62 10.19
C LEU A 2 19.35 0.17 10.59
N THR A 3 18.44 -0.03 11.54
CA THR A 3 17.94 -1.37 11.86
C THR A 3 17.39 -1.94 10.56
N ASP A 4 18.05 -2.99 10.07
CA ASP A 4 17.46 -3.91 9.12
C ASP A 4 16.25 -4.51 9.83
N VAL A 5 15.10 -3.84 9.71
CA VAL A 5 13.83 -4.38 10.21
C VAL A 5 13.43 -5.44 9.20
N SER A 6 14.08 -6.60 9.27
CA SER A 6 13.53 -7.86 8.78
C SER A 6 12.29 -8.12 9.63
N VAL A 7 11.17 -7.50 9.27
CA VAL A 7 9.89 -7.95 9.76
C VAL A 7 9.68 -9.32 9.15
N ASP A 8 9.90 -10.37 9.94
CA ASP A 8 9.87 -11.76 9.47
C ASP A 8 8.49 -12.12 8.85
N SER A 9 7.43 -11.40 9.22
CA SER A 9 6.14 -11.42 8.52
C SER A 9 5.26 -10.19 8.87
N LEU A 10 4.25 -9.91 8.03
CA LEU A 10 3.19 -8.93 8.35
C LEU A 10 2.43 -9.28 9.65
N TYR A 11 2.38 -10.56 10.01
CA TYR A 11 1.71 -11.01 11.22
C TYR A 11 2.45 -10.57 12.48
N GLU A 12 3.78 -10.63 12.49
CA GLU A 12 4.57 -10.09 13.59
C GLU A 12 4.47 -8.55 13.65
N LEU A 13 4.42 -7.88 12.48
CA LEU A 13 4.28 -6.43 12.38
C LEU A 13 2.99 -5.89 13.00
N THR A 14 1.90 -6.67 12.91
CA THR A 14 0.60 -6.29 13.47
C THR A 14 0.35 -6.95 14.82
N GLU A 15 1.39 -7.24 15.60
CA GLU A 15 1.29 -7.83 16.94
C GLU A 15 0.46 -9.13 16.98
N LYS A 16 0.55 -9.92 15.91
CA LYS A 16 -0.21 -11.19 15.74
C LYS A 16 -1.72 -11.00 15.66
N ASP A 17 -2.17 -9.80 15.28
CA ASP A 17 -3.57 -9.54 14.93
C ASP A 17 -3.82 -9.90 13.45
N ALA A 18 -4.44 -11.06 13.22
CA ALA A 18 -4.73 -11.56 11.88
C ALA A 18 -5.68 -10.65 11.08
N HIS A 19 -6.59 -9.95 11.76
CA HIS A 19 -7.52 -9.03 11.10
C HIS A 19 -6.74 -7.82 10.57
N LYS A 20 -5.93 -7.19 11.42
CA LYS A 20 -5.05 -6.09 10.97
C LYS A 20 -4.07 -6.53 9.89
N SER A 21 -3.46 -7.72 10.03
CA SER A 21 -2.54 -8.26 9.01
C SER A 21 -3.18 -8.35 7.63
N LEU A 22 -4.45 -8.79 7.57
CA LEU A 22 -5.17 -8.93 6.32
C LEU A 22 -5.35 -7.58 5.62
N TYR A 23 -5.91 -6.59 6.31
CA TYR A 23 -6.17 -5.27 5.71
C TYR A 23 -4.87 -4.52 5.40
N LEU A 24 -3.84 -4.72 6.22
CA LEU A 24 -2.52 -4.22 5.93
C LEU A 24 -1.95 -4.81 4.63
N ALA A 25 -2.13 -6.11 4.41
CA ALA A 25 -1.71 -6.77 3.18
C ALA A 25 -2.43 -6.21 1.94
N VAL A 26 -3.72 -5.88 2.05
CA VAL A 26 -4.49 -5.23 0.97
C VAL A 26 -3.88 -3.88 0.59
N ILE A 27 -3.55 -3.05 1.58
CA ILE A 27 -2.93 -1.72 1.35
C ILE A 27 -1.55 -1.88 0.70
N ILE A 28 -0.73 -2.79 1.21
CA ILE A 28 0.60 -3.06 0.65
C ILE A 28 0.50 -3.55 -0.78
N GLN A 29 -0.45 -4.44 -1.09
CA GLN A 29 -0.67 -4.92 -2.45
C GLN A 29 -1.04 -3.78 -3.39
N ALA A 30 -1.99 -2.92 -3.01
CA ALA A 30 -2.36 -1.77 -3.83
C ALA A 30 -1.17 -0.84 -4.12
N LEU A 31 -0.28 -0.61 -3.13
CA LEU A 31 0.92 0.19 -3.33
C LEU A 31 1.93 -0.48 -4.27
N LEU A 32 2.09 -1.80 -4.19
CA LEU A 32 2.92 -2.55 -5.14
C LEU A 32 2.35 -2.49 -6.56
N ASP A 33 1.04 -2.58 -6.71
CA ASP A 33 0.37 -2.51 -8.02
C ASP A 33 0.50 -1.13 -8.64
N ILE A 34 0.30 -0.06 -7.87
CA ILE A 34 0.50 1.33 -8.31
C ILE A 34 1.94 1.58 -8.77
N THR A 35 2.91 0.96 -8.11
CA THR A 35 4.34 1.23 -8.33
C THR A 35 4.98 0.29 -9.34
N LYS A 36 4.24 -0.70 -9.82
CA LYS A 36 4.70 -1.62 -10.85
C LYS A 36 5.02 -0.84 -12.13
N PRO A 37 6.28 -0.88 -12.62
CA PRO A 37 6.67 -0.10 -13.79
C PRO A 37 5.89 -0.53 -15.03
N GLU A 38 5.60 0.43 -15.90
CA GLU A 38 5.05 0.13 -17.22
C GLU A 38 6.13 -0.49 -18.10
N VAL A 39 5.79 -1.58 -18.79
CA VAL A 39 6.68 -2.28 -19.71
C VAL A 39 5.98 -2.41 -21.07
N GLU A 40 6.74 -2.20 -22.15
CA GLU A 40 6.23 -2.39 -23.50
C GLU A 40 5.77 -3.84 -23.70
N GLY A 41 4.54 -4.02 -24.20
CA GLY A 41 3.95 -5.35 -24.41
C GLY A 41 3.41 -6.03 -23.15
N GLU A 42 3.31 -5.32 -22.01
CA GLU A 42 2.66 -5.90 -20.82
C GLU A 42 1.18 -6.24 -21.06
N ASP A 43 0.70 -7.28 -20.37
CA ASP A 43 -0.69 -7.70 -20.44
C ASP A 43 -1.64 -6.57 -20.03
N ASN A 44 -2.76 -6.44 -20.74
CA ASN A 44 -3.79 -5.43 -20.44
C ASN A 44 -4.31 -5.56 -19.01
N GLU A 45 -4.32 -6.77 -18.45
CA GLU A 45 -4.73 -7.00 -17.06
C GLU A 45 -3.83 -6.26 -16.07
N ILE A 46 -2.52 -6.20 -16.31
CA ILE A 46 -1.56 -5.49 -15.45
C ILE A 46 -1.87 -3.99 -15.47
N LYS A 47 -2.19 -3.43 -16.64
CA LYS A 47 -2.59 -2.03 -16.79
C LYS A 47 -3.85 -1.72 -16.00
N ILE A 48 -4.87 -2.58 -16.14
CA ILE A 48 -6.14 -2.44 -15.43
C ILE A 48 -5.93 -2.50 -13.91
N GLN A 49 -5.13 -3.44 -13.42
CA GLN A 49 -4.83 -3.58 -12.00
C GLN A 49 -4.13 -2.33 -11.44
N ARG A 50 -3.14 -1.79 -12.16
CA ARG A 50 -2.44 -0.55 -11.80
C ARG A 50 -3.41 0.63 -11.73
N ASP A 51 -4.25 0.81 -12.76
CA ASP A 51 -5.24 1.88 -12.82
C ASP A 51 -6.27 1.78 -11.70
N GLN A 52 -6.76 0.57 -11.41
CA GLN A 52 -7.71 0.32 -10.33
C GLN A 52 -7.11 0.59 -8.95
N ALA A 53 -5.88 0.15 -8.71
CA ALA A 53 -5.20 0.42 -7.45
C ALA A 53 -4.97 1.93 -7.25
N HIS A 54 -4.55 2.64 -8.31
CA HIS A 54 -4.40 4.09 -8.27
C HIS A 54 -5.74 4.79 -8.00
N ALA A 55 -6.80 4.40 -8.70
CA ALA A 55 -8.14 4.96 -8.50
C ALA A 55 -8.66 4.70 -7.08
N TRP A 56 -8.42 3.51 -6.52
CA TRP A 56 -8.86 3.14 -5.17
C TRP A 56 -8.15 3.94 -4.08
N VAL A 57 -6.81 4.01 -4.12
CA VAL A 57 -6.02 4.74 -3.09
C VAL A 57 -6.32 6.25 -3.10
N PHE A 58 -6.46 6.84 -4.29
CA PHE A 58 -6.64 8.29 -4.44
C PHE A 58 -8.10 8.74 -4.62
N ALA A 59 -9.08 7.84 -4.51
CA ALA A 59 -10.48 8.23 -4.46
C ALA A 59 -10.72 9.19 -3.29
N SER A 60 -11.37 10.32 -3.56
CA SER A 60 -11.61 11.38 -2.56
C SER A 60 -13.09 11.59 -2.23
N VAL A 61 -13.99 10.92 -2.96
CA VAL A 61 -15.44 11.03 -2.79
C VAL A 61 -16.13 9.71 -3.13
N GLY A 62 -17.29 9.48 -2.53
CA GLY A 62 -18.16 8.34 -2.81
C GLY A 62 -17.67 7.02 -2.21
N VAL A 63 -18.35 5.93 -2.58
CA VAL A 63 -18.17 4.60 -1.95
C VAL A 63 -16.76 4.04 -2.05
N THR A 64 -16.01 4.39 -3.09
CA THR A 64 -14.60 3.97 -3.22
C THR A 64 -13.70 4.65 -2.19
N CYS A 65 -13.97 5.92 -1.87
CA CYS A 65 -13.28 6.63 -0.80
C CYS A 65 -13.62 6.00 0.56
N ASP A 66 -14.91 5.77 0.82
CA ASP A 66 -15.38 5.15 2.07
C ASP A 66 -14.79 3.74 2.25
N ASP A 67 -14.68 2.96 1.17
CA ASP A 67 -14.08 1.63 1.17
C ASP A 67 -12.58 1.68 1.52
N PHE A 68 -11.80 2.56 0.85
CA PHE A 68 -10.39 2.76 1.17
C PHE A 68 -10.17 3.21 2.62
N GLU A 69 -10.98 4.16 3.10
CA GLU A 69 -10.89 4.66 4.48
C GLU A 69 -11.26 3.58 5.50
N THR A 70 -12.24 2.73 5.19
CA THR A 70 -12.61 1.56 5.99
C THR A 70 -11.48 0.55 6.07
N VAL A 71 -10.84 0.22 4.95
CA VAL A 71 -9.68 -0.68 4.91
C VAL A 71 -8.50 -0.11 5.72
N CYS A 72 -8.22 1.19 5.60
CA CYS A 72 -7.22 1.87 6.42
C CYS A 72 -7.55 1.77 7.92
N HIS A 73 -8.81 2.03 8.29
CA HIS A 73 -9.26 1.90 9.68
C HIS A 73 -9.01 0.50 10.23
N TYR A 74 -9.37 -0.55 9.49
CA TYR A 74 -9.15 -1.93 9.90
C TYR A 74 -7.69 -2.37 9.92
N ALA A 75 -6.83 -1.73 9.11
CA ALA A 75 -5.38 -1.89 9.18
C ALA A 75 -4.74 -1.10 10.33
N GLY A 76 -5.50 -0.22 11.02
CA GLY A 76 -4.98 0.67 12.05
C GLY A 76 -4.16 1.85 11.50
N LEU A 77 -4.42 2.26 10.25
CA LEU A 77 -3.70 3.31 9.55
C LEU A 77 -4.57 4.54 9.30
N GLU A 78 -3.93 5.70 9.24
CA GLU A 78 -4.60 6.95 8.85
C GLU A 78 -4.61 7.07 7.32
N PRO A 79 -5.79 7.18 6.67
CA PRO A 79 -5.89 7.21 5.20
C PRO A 79 -5.02 8.28 4.54
N GLN A 80 -4.93 9.46 5.16
CA GLN A 80 -4.14 10.58 4.65
C GLN A 80 -2.63 10.29 4.65
N LYS A 81 -2.13 9.55 5.65
CA LYS A 81 -0.72 9.14 5.70
C LYS A 81 -0.41 8.12 4.61
N VAL A 82 -1.33 7.17 4.38
CA VAL A 82 -1.19 6.18 3.30
C VAL A 82 -1.16 6.86 1.93
N ARG A 83 -2.06 7.81 1.67
CA ARG A 83 -2.08 8.58 0.40
C ARG A 83 -0.81 9.41 0.20
N SER A 84 -0.33 10.08 1.26
CA SER A 84 0.90 10.85 1.22
C SER A 84 2.10 9.96 0.88
N PHE A 85 2.19 8.80 1.54
CA PHE A 85 3.21 7.81 1.25
C PHE A 85 3.12 7.28 -0.18
N ALA A 86 1.92 6.94 -0.65
CA ALA A 86 1.71 6.47 -2.02
C ALA A 86 2.22 7.50 -3.03
N CYS A 87 1.91 8.77 -2.83
CA CYS A 87 2.38 9.87 -3.67
C CYS A 87 3.91 9.96 -3.67
N GLU A 88 4.56 9.93 -2.49
CA GLU A 88 6.02 9.96 -2.38
C GLU A 88 6.69 8.80 -3.10
N VAL A 89 6.12 7.60 -2.99
CA VAL A 89 6.68 6.40 -3.60
C VAL A 89 6.55 6.43 -5.13
N ILE A 90 5.39 6.85 -5.64
CA ILE A 90 5.18 7.05 -7.09
C ILE A 90 6.20 8.05 -7.63
N VAL A 91 6.37 9.17 -6.93
CA VAL A 91 7.33 10.21 -7.32
C VAL A 91 8.78 9.72 -7.24
N SER A 92 9.13 8.91 -6.24
CA SER A 92 10.51 8.41 -6.09
C SER A 92 10.84 7.28 -7.06
N GLY A 93 9.85 6.57 -7.61
CA GLY A 93 10.05 5.43 -8.52
C GLY A 93 10.76 4.23 -7.88
N ASP A 94 10.87 4.21 -6.55
CA ASP A 94 11.68 3.26 -5.78
C ASP A 94 10.80 2.12 -5.24
N VAL A 95 10.44 1.23 -6.16
CA VAL A 95 9.57 0.06 -5.93
C VAL A 95 10.17 -0.91 -4.90
N GLU A 96 11.49 -1.07 -4.91
CA GLU A 96 12.22 -1.96 -4.01
C GLU A 96 12.22 -1.47 -2.56
N ASN A 97 12.05 -0.17 -2.33
CA ASN A 97 11.94 0.39 -0.98
C ASN A 97 10.50 0.49 -0.46
N VAL A 98 9.46 0.21 -1.25
CA VAL A 98 8.07 0.33 -0.77
C VAL A 98 7.87 -0.50 0.49
N ARG A 99 8.29 -1.77 0.46
CA ARG A 99 8.19 -2.67 1.62
C ARG A 99 9.02 -2.20 2.82
N ARG A 100 10.23 -1.68 2.60
CA ARG A 100 11.11 -1.20 3.69
C ARG A 100 10.59 0.10 4.32
N ARG A 101 10.09 1.02 3.49
CA ARG A 101 9.58 2.32 3.92
C ARG A 101 8.18 2.21 4.50
N PHE A 102 7.39 1.20 4.14
CA PHE A 102 6.03 1.04 4.68
C PHE A 102 6.03 0.84 6.21
N SER A 103 7.07 0.19 6.76
CA SER A 103 7.26 0.07 8.21
C SER A 103 7.26 1.42 8.93
N SER A 104 7.65 2.53 8.26
CA SER A 104 7.63 3.87 8.86
C SER A 104 6.24 4.49 8.96
N ILE A 105 5.20 3.85 8.41
CA ILE A 105 3.81 4.31 8.55
C ILE A 105 3.13 3.66 9.75
N ILE A 106 3.65 2.51 10.18
CA ILE A 106 3.10 1.69 11.26
C ILE A 106 3.66 2.13 12.63
N TYR A 107 4.84 2.77 12.66
CA TYR A 107 5.52 3.26 13.87
C TYR A 107 5.56 4.79 13.93
#